data_AF-A0A410WXM6-F1
#
_entry.id   AF-A0A410WXM6-F1
#
_cell.length_a   1.000
_cell.length_b   1.000
_cell.length_c   1.000
_cell.angle_alpha   90.00
_cell.angle_beta   90.00
_cell.angle_gamma   90.00
#
_symmetry.space_group_name_H-M   'P 1'
#
loop_
_entity.id
_entity.type
_entity.pdbx_description
1 polymer ?
#
loop_
_entity_poly.entity_id
_entity_poly.type
_entity_poly.pdbx_seq_one_letter_code
_entity_poly.pdbx_strand_id
1 'polypeptide(L)'
;MILRLTLLANLANVVLAASLFVSAPIHTGASEPAHRLNNQPQSSCEVLRDAFVWSLFKPIGIVLRQYNDERQFMVDDVVEVKRLKQGQYYWETTLKVTTFEGPHNPPYHKYIITFTNLFSNEVKVKKVLRTD
;
A
#
# COMPACT_ATOMS: atom_id res chain seq x y z
N MET A 1 -27.85 50.10 12.42
CA MET A 1 -29.17 50.58 11.94
C MET A 1 -29.18 50.40 10.43
N ILE A 2 -30.01 49.61 9.75
CA ILE A 2 -31.20 48.82 10.09
C ILE A 2 -31.14 47.55 9.21
N LEU A 3 -31.37 46.40 9.85
CA LEU A 3 -31.68 45.09 9.28
C LEU A 3 -33.19 45.02 9.02
N ARG A 4 -33.68 44.56 7.86
CA ARG A 4 -34.91 43.75 7.63
C ARG A 4 -34.87 43.19 6.19
N LEU A 5 -34.74 41.88 5.94
CA LEU A 5 -35.65 40.75 6.20
C LEU A 5 -36.87 40.74 5.25
N THR A 6 -36.84 39.86 4.24
CA THR A 6 -37.95 39.16 3.55
C THR A 6 -37.29 38.18 2.56
N LEU A 7 -37.70 36.94 2.32
CA LEU A 7 -38.92 36.22 2.64
C LEU A 7 -38.57 34.73 2.75
N LEU A 8 -39.05 34.07 3.80
CA LEU A 8 -39.16 32.61 3.89
C LEU A 8 -40.29 32.14 2.98
N ALA A 9 -40.08 31.04 2.26
CA ALA A 9 -41.14 30.21 1.73
C ALA A 9 -40.84 28.75 2.09
N ASN A 10 -41.64 28.25 3.03
CA ASN A 10 -41.77 26.84 3.38
C ASN A 10 -42.42 26.08 2.20
N LEU A 11 -42.11 24.79 2.03
CA LEU A 11 -43.02 23.70 2.41
C LEU A 11 -42.52 22.36 1.87
N ALA A 12 -42.63 21.38 2.75
CA ALA A 12 -42.23 19.99 2.61
C ALA A 12 -42.94 19.28 1.46
N ASN A 13 -42.25 18.32 0.85
CA ASN A 13 -42.90 17.23 0.13
C ASN A 13 -42.38 15.88 0.64
N VAL A 14 -43.19 15.35 1.57
CA VAL A 14 -43.68 13.96 1.70
C VAL A 14 -42.75 12.83 1.24
N VAL A 15 -42.29 12.08 2.25
CA VAL A 15 -41.79 10.70 2.13
C VAL A 15 -42.89 9.79 1.61
N LEU A 16 -42.60 8.98 0.58
CA LEU A 16 -43.37 7.76 0.31
C LEU A 16 -42.40 6.59 0.08
N ALA A 17 -42.30 5.74 1.09
CA ALA A 17 -41.64 4.44 1.02
C ALA A 17 -42.67 3.39 0.57
N ALA A 18 -42.33 2.58 -0.43
CA ALA A 18 -42.96 1.29 -0.67
C ALA A 18 -41.89 0.30 -1.16
N SER A 19 -41.48 -0.54 -0.23
CA SER A 19 -40.61 -1.70 -0.40
C SER A 19 -41.37 -2.84 -1.06
N LEU A 20 -40.79 -3.43 -2.10
CA LEU A 20 -41.10 -4.81 -2.51
C LEU A 20 -39.77 -5.57 -2.65
N PHE A 21 -39.52 -6.39 -1.63
CA PHE A 21 -38.48 -7.41 -1.65
C PHE A 21 -38.89 -8.50 -2.64
N VAL A 22 -38.07 -8.73 -3.67
CA VAL A 22 -38.08 -10.00 -4.39
C VAL A 22 -36.81 -10.74 -3.96
N SER A 23 -36.97 -11.65 -3.01
CA SER A 23 -35.96 -12.61 -2.60
C SER A 23 -35.77 -13.65 -3.71
N ALA A 24 -34.62 -13.62 -4.38
CA ALA A 24 -34.12 -14.76 -5.17
C ALA A 24 -33.36 -15.73 -4.25
N PRO A 25 -33.37 -17.04 -4.54
CA PRO A 25 -33.03 -18.08 -3.58
C PRO A 25 -31.54 -18.14 -3.26
N ILE A 26 -31.27 -18.39 -1.99
CA ILE A 26 -29.99 -18.84 -1.46
C ILE A 26 -29.71 -20.23 -2.05
N HIS A 27 -28.59 -20.36 -2.77
CA HIS A 27 -27.92 -21.65 -2.94
C HIS A 27 -26.63 -21.65 -2.13
N THR A 28 -26.71 -22.43 -1.06
CA THR A 28 -25.64 -22.86 -0.19
C THR A 28 -24.68 -23.77 -0.96
N GLY A 29 -23.37 -23.54 -0.80
CA GLY A 29 -22.41 -24.64 -0.78
C GLY A 29 -21.39 -24.72 -1.92
N ALA A 30 -20.15 -24.48 -1.52
CA ALA A 30 -18.92 -25.16 -1.93
C ALA A 30 -18.03 -24.51 -3.01
N SER A 31 -16.77 -24.36 -2.58
CA SER A 31 -15.52 -24.07 -3.30
C SER A 31 -15.33 -22.65 -3.85
N GLU A 32 -14.63 -21.83 -3.04
CA GLU A 32 -13.69 -20.83 -3.55
C GLU A 32 -12.82 -21.48 -4.64
N PRO A 33 -12.65 -20.85 -5.81
CA PRO A 33 -11.76 -21.40 -6.81
C PRO A 33 -10.33 -21.26 -6.31
N ALA A 34 -9.68 -22.41 -6.09
CA ALA A 34 -8.24 -22.52 -6.00
C ALA A 34 -7.61 -21.68 -7.12
N HIS A 35 -6.71 -20.76 -6.73
CA HIS A 35 -5.74 -20.05 -7.57
C HIS A 35 -6.08 -20.04 -9.07
N ARG A 36 -6.93 -19.09 -9.50
CA ARG A 36 -6.81 -18.61 -10.88
C ARG A 36 -5.41 -18.00 -11.00
N LEU A 37 -4.50 -18.74 -11.64
CA LEU A 37 -3.32 -18.15 -12.25
C LEU A 37 -3.87 -17.19 -13.31
N ASN A 38 -4.02 -15.93 -12.93
CA ASN A 38 -4.57 -14.92 -13.80
C ASN A 38 -3.48 -14.65 -14.84
N ASN A 39 -3.53 -15.35 -15.98
CA ASN A 39 -2.66 -15.15 -17.14
C ASN A 39 -2.99 -13.82 -17.86
N GLN A 40 -3.28 -12.77 -17.10
CA GLN A 40 -3.26 -11.41 -17.60
C GLN A 40 -1.79 -11.04 -17.85
N PRO A 41 -1.44 -10.54 -19.04
CA PRO A 41 -0.08 -10.10 -19.29
C PRO A 41 0.25 -8.98 -18.30
N GLN A 42 1.19 -9.26 -17.40
CA GLN A 42 1.71 -8.27 -16.46
C GLN A 42 2.32 -7.11 -17.25
N SER A 43 2.02 -5.88 -16.85
CA SER A 43 2.56 -4.73 -17.57
C SER A 43 4.08 -4.65 -17.38
N SER A 44 4.81 -4.13 -18.38
CA SER A 44 6.26 -3.93 -18.27
C SER A 44 6.65 -3.05 -17.08
N CYS A 45 5.79 -2.10 -16.70
CA CYS A 45 5.99 -1.24 -15.54
C CYS A 45 5.94 -2.02 -14.23
N GLU A 46 4.99 -2.95 -14.07
CA GLU A 46 4.90 -3.79 -12.88
C GLU A 46 6.10 -4.72 -12.76
N VAL A 47 6.54 -5.34 -13.86
CA VAL A 47 7.74 -6.20 -13.86
C VAL A 47 8.99 -5.41 -13.46
N LEU A 48 9.16 -4.19 -13.98
CA LEU A 48 10.29 -3.32 -13.61
C LEU A 48 10.23 -2.88 -12.15
N ARG A 49 9.02 -2.58 -11.65
CA ARG A 49 8.81 -2.26 -10.24
C ARG A 49 9.18 -3.44 -9.36
N ASP A 50 8.69 -4.63 -9.67
CA ASP A 50 8.93 -5.83 -8.87
C ASP A 50 10.41 -6.23 -8.90
N ALA A 51 11.08 -6.11 -10.06
CA ALA A 51 12.52 -6.32 -10.17
C ALA A 51 13.34 -5.29 -9.37
N PHE A 52 12.91 -4.01 -9.38
CA PHE A 52 13.53 -2.97 -8.56
C PHE A 52 13.38 -3.29 -7.06
N VAL A 53 12.17 -3.62 -6.61
CA VAL A 53 11.91 -3.99 -5.22
C VAL A 53 12.72 -5.23 -4.82
N TRP A 54 12.76 -6.26 -5.68
CA TRP A 54 13.56 -7.48 -5.46
C TRP A 54 15.04 -7.17 -5.23
N SER A 55 15.61 -6.20 -5.97
CA SER A 55 17.00 -5.77 -5.77
C SER A 55 17.27 -5.19 -4.36
N LEU A 56 16.22 -4.75 -3.67
CA LEU A 56 16.29 -4.17 -2.32
C LEU A 56 16.04 -5.18 -1.20
N PHE A 57 15.65 -6.43 -1.49
CA PHE A 57 15.36 -7.43 -0.44
C PHE A 57 16.56 -7.68 0.48
N LYS A 58 17.76 -7.88 -0.08
CA LYS A 58 18.98 -8.06 0.73
C LYS A 58 19.29 -6.82 1.59
N PRO A 59 19.31 -5.59 1.05
CA PRO A 59 19.41 -4.37 1.85
C PRO A 59 18.37 -4.24 2.97
N ILE A 60 17.09 -4.55 2.70
CA ILE A 60 16.02 -4.52 3.71
C ILE A 60 16.34 -5.47 4.86
N GLY A 61 16.68 -6.74 4.56
CA GLY A 61 17.04 -7.71 5.60
C GLY A 61 18.25 -7.30 6.44
N ILE A 62 19.24 -6.60 5.85
CA ILE A 62 20.37 -6.03 6.61
C ILE A 62 19.88 -4.95 7.58
N VAL A 63 19.02 -4.04 7.12
CA VAL A 63 18.43 -3.01 7.98
C VAL A 63 17.65 -3.63 9.13
N LEU A 64 16.74 -4.56 8.85
CA LEU A 64 15.87 -5.16 9.88
C LEU A 64 16.68 -5.86 10.98
N ARG A 65 17.75 -6.58 10.62
CA ARG A 65 18.68 -7.19 11.60
C ARG A 65 19.34 -6.17 12.53
N GLN A 66 19.63 -4.95 12.06
CA GLN A 66 20.17 -3.89 12.93
C GLN A 66 19.18 -3.44 14.01
N TYR A 67 17.89 -3.74 13.83
CA TYR A 67 16.82 -3.47 14.78
C TYR A 67 16.37 -4.74 15.53
N ASN A 68 17.17 -5.81 15.51
CA ASN A 68 16.85 -7.12 16.09
C ASN A 68 15.53 -7.70 15.59
N ASP A 69 15.16 -7.43 14.32
CA ASP A 69 13.98 -8.00 13.69
C ASP A 69 14.43 -8.92 12.53
N GLU A 70 14.52 -10.21 12.82
CA GLU A 70 14.99 -11.23 11.87
C GLU A 70 13.84 -11.98 11.17
N ARG A 71 12.61 -11.51 11.36
CA ARG A 71 11.41 -12.18 10.88
C ARG A 71 11.29 -12.04 9.36
N GLN A 72 10.36 -12.81 8.79
CA GLN A 72 10.02 -12.64 7.39
C GLN A 72 9.46 -11.24 7.18
N PHE A 73 9.61 -10.70 5.96
CA PHE A 73 9.12 -9.37 5.65
C PHE A 73 8.51 -9.31 4.27
N MET A 74 7.62 -8.33 4.07
CA MET A 74 7.08 -7.96 2.79
C MET A 74 7.22 -6.46 2.60
N VAL A 75 7.34 -6.04 1.33
CA VAL A 75 7.25 -4.62 0.96
C VAL A 75 5.78 -4.34 0.67
N ASP A 76 5.13 -3.59 1.54
CA ASP A 76 3.71 -3.24 1.40
C ASP A 76 3.50 -2.21 0.29
N ASP A 77 4.45 -1.28 0.17
CA ASP A 77 4.30 -0.10 -0.68
C ASP A 77 5.66 0.50 -1.06
N VAL A 78 5.74 0.97 -2.31
CA VAL A 78 6.83 1.84 -2.78
C VAL A 78 6.29 3.26 -2.75
N VAL A 79 6.55 3.97 -1.66
CA VAL A 79 5.98 5.30 -1.39
C VAL A 79 6.49 6.33 -2.40
N GLU A 80 7.79 6.31 -2.67
CA GLU A 80 8.41 7.25 -3.60
C GLU A 80 9.63 6.62 -4.25
N VAL A 81 9.84 6.95 -5.53
CA VAL A 81 11.12 6.76 -6.24
C VAL A 81 11.49 8.08 -6.88
N LYS A 82 12.54 8.71 -6.36
CA LYS A 82 13.04 9.99 -6.82
C LYS A 82 14.37 9.82 -7.52
N ARG A 83 14.45 10.27 -8.77
CA ARG A 83 15.74 10.46 -9.46
C ARG A 83 16.47 11.67 -8.86
N LEU A 84 17.73 11.50 -8.49
CA LEU A 84 18.52 12.54 -7.83
C LEU A 84 19.30 13.42 -8.81
N LYS A 85 19.78 12.86 -9.94
CA LYS A 85 20.55 13.61 -10.94
C LYS A 85 20.24 13.15 -12.36
N GLN A 86 19.99 14.10 -13.26
CA GLN A 86 19.77 13.84 -14.67
C GLN A 86 21.07 13.37 -15.36
N GLY A 87 20.95 12.43 -16.30
CA GLY A 87 22.09 11.80 -16.97
C GLY A 87 22.83 10.73 -16.15
N GLN A 88 22.45 10.53 -14.87
CA GLN A 88 22.98 9.47 -14.01
C GLN A 88 21.82 8.61 -13.48
N TYR A 89 22.14 7.42 -12.96
CA TYR A 89 21.18 6.46 -12.39
C TYR A 89 21.10 6.58 -10.86
N TYR A 90 21.33 7.78 -10.32
CA TYR A 90 21.16 8.03 -8.90
C TYR A 90 19.71 8.23 -8.52
N TRP A 91 19.30 7.55 -7.47
CA TRP A 91 17.95 7.55 -6.96
C TRP A 91 17.91 7.55 -5.42
N GLU A 92 16.75 7.92 -4.92
CA GLU A 92 16.31 7.73 -3.56
C GLU A 92 14.93 7.08 -3.61
N THR A 93 14.69 6.10 -2.74
CA THR A 93 13.38 5.45 -2.66
C THR A 93 12.98 5.27 -1.22
N THR A 94 11.68 5.41 -0.95
CA THR A 94 11.09 5.15 0.36
C THR A 94 10.09 4.01 0.25
N LEU A 95 10.26 3.01 1.12
CA LEU A 95 9.44 1.80 1.16
C LEU A 95 8.71 1.71 2.50
N LYS A 96 7.49 1.15 2.48
CA LYS A 96 6.85 0.60 3.68
C LYS A 96 7.10 -0.91 3.71
N VAL A 97 7.57 -1.39 4.86
CA VAL A 97 7.93 -2.79 5.06
C VAL A 97 7.23 -3.29 6.32
N THR A 98 6.59 -4.44 6.21
CA THR A 98 5.99 -5.14 7.35
C THR A 98 6.74 -6.44 7.60
N THR A 99 7.11 -6.68 8.87
CA THR A 99 7.71 -7.94 9.31
C THR A 99 6.69 -8.84 10.00
N PHE A 100 6.84 -10.15 9.89
CA PHE A 100 5.88 -11.14 10.39
C PHE A 100 6.56 -12.50 10.67
N GLU A 101 6.06 -13.23 11.68
CA GLU A 101 6.54 -14.60 11.99
C GLU A 101 6.01 -15.63 10.99
N GLY A 102 4.79 -15.42 10.50
CA GLY A 102 4.16 -16.22 9.45
C GLY A 102 2.96 -15.50 8.83
N PRO A 103 2.42 -15.99 7.69
CA PRO A 103 1.37 -15.30 6.92
C PRO A 103 0.08 -14.95 7.69
N HIS A 104 -0.13 -15.61 8.84
CA HIS A 104 -1.31 -15.43 9.68
C HIS A 104 -0.99 -15.16 11.15
N ASN A 105 0.29 -14.95 11.49
CA ASN A 105 0.74 -14.75 12.87
C ASN A 105 1.27 -13.32 13.09
N PRO A 106 0.42 -12.39 13.56
CA PRO A 106 0.90 -11.17 14.21
C PRO A 106 1.78 -11.52 15.43
N PRO A 107 2.68 -10.62 15.87
CA PRO A 107 2.64 -9.18 15.65
C PRO A 107 3.46 -8.67 14.46
N TYR A 108 2.91 -7.68 13.77
CA TYR A 108 3.54 -6.99 12.66
C TYR A 108 4.35 -5.79 13.16
N HIS A 109 5.66 -5.72 12.92
CA HIS A 109 6.33 -4.41 13.00
C HIS A 109 6.28 -3.76 11.63
N LYS A 110 6.09 -2.44 11.61
CA LYS A 110 6.07 -1.64 10.40
C LYS A 110 7.27 -0.73 10.36
N TYR A 111 7.88 -0.63 9.19
CA TYR A 111 9.05 0.19 8.94
C TYR A 111 8.83 1.07 7.72
N ILE A 112 9.32 2.30 7.79
CA ILE A 112 9.50 3.19 6.65
C ILE A 112 11.01 3.33 6.44
N ILE A 113 11.51 2.78 5.33
CA ILE A 113 12.94 2.73 5.02
C ILE A 113 13.20 3.56 3.77
N THR A 114 14.13 4.51 3.88
CA THR A 114 14.62 5.28 2.74
C THR A 114 16.01 4.81 2.36
N PHE A 115 16.16 4.38 1.11
CA PHE A 115 17.44 3.98 0.51
C PHE A 115 17.92 5.00 -0.52
N THR A 116 19.23 5.03 -0.77
CA THR A 116 19.83 5.79 -1.86
C THR A 116 21.07 5.11 -2.40
N ASN A 117 21.37 5.30 -3.69
CA ASN A 117 22.66 4.92 -4.28
C ASN A 117 23.52 6.15 -4.65
N LEU A 118 23.25 7.32 -4.06
CA LEU A 118 23.98 8.54 -4.38
C LEU A 118 25.49 8.35 -4.16
N PHE A 119 26.28 8.61 -5.21
CA PHE A 119 27.74 8.46 -5.23
C PHE A 119 28.26 7.05 -4.85
N SER A 120 27.45 6.01 -5.04
CA SER A 120 27.85 4.64 -4.77
C SER A 120 27.22 3.66 -5.74
N ASN A 121 27.93 2.57 -6.03
CA ASN A 121 27.36 1.43 -6.75
C ASN A 121 26.59 0.50 -5.81
N GLU A 122 26.61 0.78 -4.50
CA GLU A 122 25.89 0.04 -3.48
C GLU A 122 24.72 0.87 -2.94
N VAL A 123 23.68 0.16 -2.51
CA VAL A 123 22.53 0.77 -1.85
C VAL A 123 22.89 1.12 -0.40
N LYS A 124 22.69 2.38 -0.04
CA LYS A 124 22.88 2.91 1.32
C LYS A 124 21.55 3.23 1.98
N VAL A 125 21.51 3.07 3.29
CA VAL A 125 20.37 3.45 4.12
C VAL A 125 20.47 4.94 4.42
N LYS A 126 19.45 5.71 4.07
CA LYS A 126 19.37 7.14 4.38
C LYS A 126 18.56 7.41 5.64
N LYS A 127 17.45 6.68 5.83
CA LYS A 127 16.55 6.85 6.98
C LYS A 127 15.82 5.55 7.27
N VAL A 128 15.57 5.28 8.55
CA VAL A 128 14.68 4.21 9.01
C VAL A 128 13.77 4.78 10.09
N LEU A 129 12.48 4.51 9.98
CA LEU A 129 11.49 4.82 11.02
C LEU A 129 10.69 3.54 11.29
N ARG A 130 10.72 3.07 12.53
CA ARG A 130 9.80 2.03 13.00
C ARG A 130 8.52 2.72 13.46
N THR A 131 7.38 2.22 12.99
CA THR A 131 6.06 2.72 13.36
C THR A 131 5.31 1.63 14.11
N ASP A 132 4.62 2.02 15.18
CA ASP A 132 3.81 1.12 16.01
C ASP A 132 2.46 0.76 15.35
#